data_AF-A0A5N5GR53-F1
#
_entry.id   AF-A0A5N5GR53-F1
#
_cell.length_a   1.000
_cell.length_b   1.000
_cell.length_c   1.000
_cell.angle_alpha   90.00
_cell.angle_beta   90.00
_cell.angle_gamma   90.00
#
_symmetry.space_group_name_H-M   'P 1'
#
loop_
_entity.id
_entity.type
_entity.pdbx_description
1 polymer ?
#
loop_
_entity_poly.entity_id
_entity_poly.type
_entity_poly.pdbx_seq_one_letter_code
_entity_poly.pdbx_strand_id
1 'polypeptide(L)' 'MMASNSLSSSWTPKQNKEFEKALALHDKDTPDRWQKVARAVGGKSAEEVKRHYEILIEDVKHIESGRVPFPDYRGE' A
#
# COMPACT_ATOMS: atom_id res chain seq x y z
N MET A 1 -7.28 -29.03 -2.01
CA MET A 1 -7.95 -28.20 -0.98
C MET A 1 -8.19 -26.84 -1.59
N MET A 2 -9.44 -26.36 -1.59
CA MET A 2 -9.82 -25.08 -2.18
C MET A 2 -9.09 -23.96 -1.44
N ALA A 3 -8.15 -23.29 -2.10
CA ALA A 3 -7.83 -21.92 -1.72
C ALA A 3 -9.01 -21.11 -2.24
N SER A 4 -9.99 -20.86 -1.37
CA SER A 4 -10.98 -19.82 -1.59
C SER A 4 -10.20 -18.59 -2.02
N ASN A 5 -10.37 -18.21 -3.29
CA ASN A 5 -9.90 -16.96 -3.84
C ASN A 5 -10.66 -15.88 -3.08
N SER A 6 -10.19 -15.57 -1.86
CA SER A 6 -10.64 -14.44 -1.09
C SER A 6 -10.62 -13.29 -2.07
N LEU A 7 -11.78 -12.68 -2.26
CA LEU A 7 -12.01 -11.54 -3.13
C LEU A 7 -11.16 -10.35 -2.61
N SER A 8 -9.84 -10.47 -2.65
CA SER A 8 -8.92 -9.36 -2.48
C SER A 8 -9.23 -8.47 -3.65
N SER A 9 -10.10 -7.48 -3.41
CA SER A 9 -10.46 -6.49 -4.40
C SER A 9 -9.14 -5.88 -4.86
N SER A 10 -8.67 -6.27 -6.05
CA SER A 10 -7.36 -5.87 -6.54
C SER A 10 -7.32 -4.34 -6.60
N TRP A 11 -6.29 -3.75 -6.00
CA TRP A 11 -6.13 -2.29 -6.01
C TRP A 11 -5.89 -1.83 -7.44
N THR A 12 -6.79 -0.99 -7.95
CA THR A 12 -6.57 -0.36 -9.26
C THR A 12 -5.51 0.74 -9.14
N PRO A 13 -4.80 1.08 -10.24
CA PRO A 13 -3.84 2.19 -10.22
C PRO A 13 -4.46 3.51 -9.77
N LYS A 14 -5.73 3.75 -10.13
CA LYS A 14 -6.47 4.93 -9.69
C LYS A 14 -6.69 4.93 -8.17
N GLN A 15 -7.14 3.81 -7.60
CA GLN A 15 -7.33 3.68 -6.16
C GLN A 15 -6.00 3.82 -5.39
N ASN A 16 -4.91 3.23 -5.91
CA ASN A 16 -3.60 3.37 -5.29
C ASN A 16 -3.13 4.82 -5.28
N LYS A 17 -3.34 5.54 -6.39
CA LYS A 17 -3.02 6.98 -6.47
C LYS A 17 -3.82 7.81 -5.47
N GLU A 18 -5.12 7.56 -5.32
CA GLU A 18 -5.94 8.28 -4.32
C GLU A 18 -5.56 7.88 -2.89
N PHE A 19 -5.14 6.64 -2.66
CA PHE A 19 -4.61 6.18 -1.38
C PHE A 19 -3.34 6.93 -0.99
N GLU A 20 -2.35 7.03 -1.87
CA GLU A 20 -1.11 7.78 -1.61
C GLU A 20 -1.36 9.25 -1.31
N LYS A 21 -2.23 9.91 -2.08
CA LYS A 21 -2.66 11.30 -1.81
C LYS A 21 -3.32 11.43 -0.44
N ALA A 22 -4.20 10.49 -0.10
CA ALA A 22 -4.91 10.51 1.18
C ALA A 22 -3.96 10.25 2.37
N LEU A 23 -2.92 9.42 2.20
CA LEU A 23 -1.87 9.25 3.21
C LEU A 23 -1.05 10.53 3.41
N ALA A 24 -0.81 11.31 2.35
CA ALA A 24 -0.12 12.59 2.43
C ALA A 24 -0.95 13.66 3.17
N LEU A 25 -2.28 13.60 3.04
CA LEU A 25 -3.21 14.50 3.72
C LEU A 25 -3.51 14.09 5.17
N HIS A 26 -3.51 12.79 5.45
CA HIS A 26 -3.83 12.22 6.76
C HIS A 26 -2.59 11.54 7.32
N ASP A 27 -1.87 12.26 8.17
CA ASP A 27 -0.71 11.77 8.89
C ASP A 27 -1.05 10.65 9.89
N LYS A 28 -0.01 10.14 10.57
CA LYS A 28 -0.14 9.04 11.55
C LYS A 28 -0.91 9.41 12.82
N ASP A 29 -0.97 10.69 13.15
CA ASP A 29 -1.58 11.21 14.39
C ASP A 29 -3.05 11.61 14.16
N THR A 30 -3.51 11.57 12.89
CA THR A 30 -4.88 11.84 12.49
C THR A 30 -5.84 10.81 13.12
N PRO A 31 -6.84 11.24 13.92
CA PRO A 31 -7.87 10.34 14.42
C PRO A 31 -8.71 9.80 13.27
N ASP A 32 -9.11 8.53 13.36
CA ASP A 32 -9.88 7.82 12.33
C ASP A 32 -9.23 7.88 10.94
N ARG A 33 -7.89 7.86 10.91
CA ARG A 33 -7.08 7.94 9.68
C ARG A 33 -7.59 7.00 8.59
N TRP A 34 -7.79 5.72 8.93
CA TRP A 34 -8.13 4.69 7.96
C TRP A 34 -9.53 4.88 7.39
N GLN A 35 -10.48 5.35 8.21
CA GLN A 35 -11.83 5.67 7.76
C GLN A 35 -11.82 6.86 6.80
N LYS A 36 -11.01 7.90 7.08
CA LYS A 36 -10.84 9.06 6.19
C LYS A 36 -10.19 8.67 4.87
N VAL A 37 -9.13 7.86 4.90
CA VAL A 37 -8.45 7.36 3.70
C VAL A 37 -9.38 6.47 2.88
N ALA A 38 -10.11 5.54 3.51
CA ALA A 38 -11.09 4.69 2.82
C ALA A 38 -12.16 5.50 2.10
N ARG A 39 -12.66 6.57 2.73
CA ARG A 39 -13.62 7.49 2.12
C ARG A 39 -13.02 8.24 0.92
N ALA A 40 -11.75 8.61 0.98
CA ALA A 40 -11.07 9.29 -0.12
C ALA A 40 -10.80 8.36 -1.32
N VAL A 41 -10.41 7.11 -1.06
CA VAL A 41 -10.13 6.10 -2.08
C VAL A 41 -11.41 5.65 -2.80
N GLY A 42 -12.49 5.42 -2.03
CA GLY A 42 -13.76 4.90 -2.53
C GLY A 42 -13.71 3.41 -2.88
N GLY A 43 -14.74 2.67 -2.48
CA GLY A 43 -14.88 1.24 -2.76
C GLY A 43 -13.87 0.34 -2.03
N LYS A 44 -13.28 0.84 -0.95
CA LYS A 44 -12.40 0.10 -0.01
C LYS A 44 -12.86 0.33 1.42
N SER A 45 -12.75 -0.69 2.26
CA SER A 45 -12.97 -0.56 3.71
C SER A 45 -11.75 0.01 4.42
N ALA A 46 -11.93 0.49 5.65
CA ALA A 46 -10.82 0.97 6.48
C ALA A 46 -9.81 -0.16 6.77
N GLU A 47 -10.29 -1.40 6.93
CA GLU A 47 -9.47 -2.59 7.14
C GLU A 47 -8.65 -2.94 5.89
N GLU A 48 -9.25 -2.85 4.70
CA GLU A 48 -8.53 -3.06 3.42
C GLU A 48 -7.44 -2.00 3.22
N VAL A 49 -7.74 -0.75 3.53
CA VAL A 49 -6.77 0.35 3.48
C VAL A 49 -5.63 0.13 4.47
N LYS A 50 -5.93 -0.25 5.72
CA LYS A 50 -4.90 -0.52 6.73
C LYS A 50 -3.98 -1.66 6.30
N ARG A 51 -4.55 -2.77 5.78
CA ARG A 51 -3.76 -3.89 5.26
C ARG A 51 -2.86 -3.46 4.10
N HIS A 52 -3.38 -2.66 3.17
CA HIS A 52 -2.60 -2.15 2.04
C HIS A 52 -1.43 -1.25 2.49
N TYR A 53 -1.65 -0.45 3.54
CA TYR A 53 -0.59 0.34 4.17
C TYR A 53 0.49 -0.52 4.84
N GLU A 54 0.10 -1.59 5.54
CA GLU A 54 1.07 -2.51 6.18
C GLU A 54 1.97 -3.17 5.13
N ILE A 55 1.42 -3.57 3.97
CA ILE A 55 2.18 -4.10 2.84
C ILE A 55 3.14 -3.04 2.29
N LEU A 56 2.67 -1.80 2.08
CA LEU A 56 3.53 -0.71 1.61
C LEU A 56 4.73 -0.47 2.55
N ILE A 57 4.51 -0.52 3.86
CA ILE A 57 5.59 -0.38 4.83
C ILE A 57 6.59 -1.54 4.76
N GLU A 58 6.11 -2.77 4.54
CA GLU A 58 6.98 -3.93 4.34
C GLU A 58 7.83 -3.79 3.06
N ASP A 59 7.23 -3.36 1.95
CA ASP A 59 7.93 -3.11 0.69
C ASP A 59 9.01 -2.04 0.83
N VAL A 60 8.69 -0.91 1.48
CA VAL A 60 9.67 0.16 1.76
C VAL A 60 10.83 -0.36 2.60
N LYS A 61 10.55 -1.12 3.67
CA LYS A 61 11.59 -1.74 4.49
C LYS A 61 12.47 -2.71 3.70
N HIS A 62 11.88 -3.48 2.79
CA HIS A 62 12.65 -4.38 1.91
C HIS A 62 13.59 -3.59 0.99
N ILE A 63 13.13 -2.49 0.40
CA ILE A 63 13.96 -1.61 -0.45
C ILE A 63 15.09 -0.98 0.37
N GLU A 64 14.79 -0.41 1.54
CA GLU A 64 15.77 0.24 2.42
C GLU A 64 16.80 -0.74 2.98
N SER A 65 16.42 -2.00 3.21
CA SER A 65 17.34 -3.04 3.70
C SER A 65 18.42 -3.48 2.69
N GLY A 66 18.47 -2.86 1.50
CA GLY A 66 19.51 -3.15 0.50
C GLY A 66 19.39 -4.52 -0.14
N ARG A 67 18.22 -5.19 -0.04
CA ARG A 67 17.94 -6.48 -0.71
C ARG A 67 17.63 -6.36 -2.19
N VAL A 68 17.87 -5.19 -2.79
CA VAL A 68 17.88 -5.04 -4.24
C VAL A 68 19.34 -5.15 -4.67
N PRO A 69 19.77 -6.25 -5.32
CA PRO A 69 21.11 -6.31 -5.87
C PRO A 69 21.27 -5.14 -6.84
N PHE A 70 22.29 -4.31 -6.63
CA PHE A 70 22.65 -3.29 -7.59
C PHE A 70 22.96 -3.96 -8.92
N PRO A 71 22.50 -3.42 -10.06
CA PRO A 71 22.90 -3.93 -11.37
C PRO A 71 24.43 -3.86 -11.46
N ASP A 72 25.06 -4.97 -11.85
CA ASP A 72 26.49 -4.99 -12.13
C ASP A 72 26.75 -4.22 -13.44
N TYR A 73 27.12 -2.94 -13.31
CA TYR A 73 27.51 -2.08 -14.41
C TYR A 73 29.00 -2.23 -14.75
N ARG A 74 29.60 -3.41 -14.55
CA ARG A 74 30.89 -3.72 -15.17
C ARG A 74 30.72 -3.72 -16.69
N GLY A 75 30.98 -2.57 -17.27
CA GLY A 75 31.23 -2.42 -18.69
C GLY A 75 32.50 -3.17 -19.06
N GLU A 76 32.37 -4.03 -20.07
CA GLU A 76 33.43 -4.33 -21.03
C GLU A 76 33.06 -3.64 -22.35
#